data_AF-A0AAP9NLR3-F1
#
_entry.id   AF-A0AAP9NLR3-F1
#
_cell.length_a   1.000
_cell.length_b   1.000
_cell.length_c   1.000
_cell.angle_alpha   90.00
_cell.angle_beta   90.00
_cell.angle_gamma   90.00
#
_symmetry.space_group_name_H-M   'P 1'
#
loop_
_entity.id
_entity.type
_entity.pdbx_description
1 polymer ?
#
loop_
_entity_poly.entity_id
_entity_poly.type
_entity_poly.pdbx_seq_one_letter_code
_entity_poly.pdbx_strand_id
1 'polypeptide(L)'
;MEEERSYSLPLKALPSLEYSYHLQDLIELNEYLSSKGLRSRNTRIERYIEYFSLVLEKNEDPWKVFKNSLKGPFESPLDWELYILREVHELMWILRGMKCKEPLGGVEKLELMIGGSDFAALDKDSSSRNAQFELRIASYFLQCGCHVDLTTETDVIAISNKEVFYIECKRVSSRKQLAKRIRDAEVQLQKRMPLKHDGKKVFGCVAADVTKVAYQHNGLTFAVTSDHARDTIQKDLQDVVSHLEAKPDFGTKKRIFNYWFQIHIPSLVAHPPSVATRFSSFHKFNERSNRKEVRAAKNFCEIFESASLISDKRENPPQQLKPQTEYRIPAGATYSFDKDVVCSVLREKEGKEWPLDKELAVLEIKNDVHYFYVADSIIAMPIIEKTIHKSGYEELEELALIMIAIMFAQRFPYEQSV
;
A
#
# COMPACT_ATOMS: atom_id res chain seq x y z
N MET A 1 2.93 -20.07 -19.17
CA MET A 1 1.50 -19.73 -19.23
C MET A 1 1.09 -19.42 -17.81
N GLU A 2 1.04 -18.13 -17.45
CA GLU A 2 0.38 -17.75 -16.20
C GLU A 2 -1.11 -18.05 -16.39
N GLU A 3 -1.71 -18.79 -15.45
CA GLU A 3 -3.17 -18.89 -15.41
C GLU A 3 -3.73 -17.49 -15.22
N GLU A 4 -4.53 -17.04 -16.19
CA GLU A 4 -5.19 -15.74 -16.14
C GLU A 4 -6.18 -15.76 -14.97
N ARG A 5 -5.76 -15.22 -13.82
CA ARG A 5 -6.62 -15.15 -12.63
C ARG A 5 -7.76 -14.19 -12.92
N SER A 6 -8.97 -14.71 -13.01
CA SER A 6 -10.18 -13.88 -13.08
C SER A 6 -10.59 -13.44 -11.67
N TYR A 7 -10.91 -12.15 -11.52
CA TYR A 7 -11.41 -11.59 -10.26
C TYR A 7 -12.89 -11.29 -10.40
N SER A 8 -13.72 -11.94 -9.58
CA SER A 8 -15.16 -11.67 -9.53
C SER A 8 -15.45 -10.33 -8.84
N LEU A 9 -16.59 -9.72 -9.17
CA LEU A 9 -17.06 -8.50 -8.49
C LEU A 9 -17.29 -8.79 -6.99
N PRO A 10 -16.70 -8.01 -6.08
CA PRO A 10 -16.93 -8.18 -4.66
C PRO A 10 -18.41 -8.05 -4.28
N LEU A 11 -18.90 -8.92 -3.40
CA LEU A 11 -20.27 -8.84 -2.84
C LEU A 11 -20.33 -7.99 -1.56
N LYS A 12 -19.19 -7.48 -1.10
CA LYS A 12 -19.06 -6.61 0.06
C LYS A 12 -18.00 -5.56 -0.20
N ALA A 13 -18.23 -4.35 0.29
CA ALA A 13 -17.22 -3.30 0.33
C ALA A 13 -16.14 -3.62 1.38
N LEU A 14 -14.98 -2.97 1.26
CA LEU A 14 -13.97 -3.05 2.31
C LEU A 14 -14.43 -2.26 3.54
N PRO A 15 -13.99 -2.66 4.75
CA PRO A 15 -14.07 -1.77 5.90
C PRO A 15 -13.37 -0.44 5.55
N SER A 16 -13.99 0.66 5.96
CA SER A 16 -13.43 2.00 5.77
C SER A 16 -13.32 2.71 7.11
N LEU A 17 -12.34 3.61 7.21
CA LEU A 17 -12.17 4.47 8.36
C LEU A 17 -12.37 5.92 7.92
N GLU A 18 -13.27 6.64 8.58
CA GLU A 18 -13.54 8.05 8.30
C GLU A 18 -12.29 8.91 8.53
N TYR A 19 -12.14 10.01 7.78
CA TYR A 19 -11.02 10.94 7.96
C TYR A 19 -10.99 11.63 9.33
N SER A 20 -12.15 11.73 10.00
CA SER A 20 -12.21 12.25 11.38
C SER A 20 -11.38 11.41 12.35
N TYR A 21 -11.32 10.08 12.16
CA TYR A 21 -10.49 9.20 12.97
C TYR A 21 -9.01 9.29 12.62
N HIS A 22 -8.67 9.56 11.35
CA HIS A 22 -7.29 9.84 10.95
C HIS A 22 -6.77 11.11 11.63
N LEU A 23 -7.58 12.18 11.61
CA LEU A 23 -7.28 13.42 12.34
C LEU A 23 -7.12 13.17 13.84
N GLN A 24 -8.05 12.43 14.44
CA GLN A 24 -8.00 12.10 15.87
C GLN A 24 -6.70 11.37 16.24
N ASP A 25 -6.30 10.36 15.48
CA ASP A 25 -5.08 9.59 15.78
C ASP A 25 -3.81 10.43 15.56
N LEU A 26 -3.81 11.37 14.61
CA LEU A 26 -2.70 12.30 14.43
C LEU A 26 -2.60 13.32 15.58
N ILE A 27 -3.74 13.82 16.08
CA ILE A 27 -3.78 14.67 17.27
C ILE A 27 -3.28 13.89 18.49
N GLU A 28 -3.75 12.65 18.68
CA GLU A 28 -3.29 11.79 19.78
C GLU A 28 -1.78 11.50 19.67
N LEU A 29 -1.27 11.22 18.47
CA LEU A 29 0.17 11.07 18.25
C LEU A 29 0.92 12.35 18.63
N ASN A 30 0.39 13.51 18.28
CA ASN A 30 0.99 14.80 18.59
C ASN A 30 1.04 15.09 20.11
N GLU A 31 -0.03 14.75 20.82
CA GLU A 31 -0.11 14.82 22.28
C GLU A 31 0.87 13.83 22.92
N TYR A 32 0.95 12.61 22.40
CA TYR A 32 1.90 11.60 22.85
C TYR A 32 3.34 12.10 22.70
N LEU A 33 3.72 12.63 21.54
CA LEU A 33 5.05 13.23 21.31
C LEU A 33 5.33 14.37 22.30
N SER A 34 4.35 15.25 22.52
CA SER A 34 4.47 16.37 23.47
C SER A 34 4.67 15.89 24.90
N SER A 35 3.99 14.81 25.31
CA SER A 35 4.17 14.18 26.63
C SER A 35 5.60 13.65 26.86
N LYS A 36 6.35 13.39 25.78
CA LYS A 36 7.76 12.98 25.80
C LYS A 36 8.74 14.14 25.65
N GLY A 37 8.25 15.39 25.66
CA GLY A 37 9.05 16.60 25.49
C GLY A 37 9.44 16.89 24.03
N LEU A 38 8.89 16.14 23.06
CA LEU A 38 9.17 16.34 21.65
C LEU A 38 8.22 17.39 21.06
N ARG A 39 8.78 18.36 20.33
CA ARG A 39 8.00 19.40 19.66
C ARG A 39 7.81 19.05 18.19
N SER A 40 6.56 18.90 17.78
CA SER A 40 6.14 18.63 16.40
C SER A 40 5.88 19.91 15.57
N ARG A 41 6.09 21.09 16.13
CA ARG A 41 5.86 22.36 15.42
C ARG A 41 6.73 22.44 14.17
N ASN A 42 6.14 22.88 13.08
CA ASN A 42 6.68 22.93 11.73
C ASN A 42 7.11 21.58 11.15
N THR A 43 6.66 20.45 11.71
CA THR A 43 6.93 19.10 11.16
C THR A 43 5.86 18.68 10.14
N ARG A 44 6.11 17.57 9.44
CA ARG A 44 5.12 16.96 8.53
C ARG A 44 3.84 16.53 9.27
N ILE A 45 3.95 16.12 10.54
CA ILE A 45 2.81 15.64 11.35
C ILE A 45 1.83 16.79 11.59
N GLU A 46 2.31 17.97 11.95
CA GLU A 46 1.46 19.16 12.13
C GLU A 46 0.73 19.52 10.82
N ARG A 47 1.42 19.43 9.68
CA ARG A 47 0.80 19.68 8.37
C ARG A 47 -0.21 18.60 7.97
N TYR A 48 -0.01 17.33 8.37
CA TYR A 48 -1.03 16.29 8.16
C TYR A 48 -2.28 16.54 9.01
N ILE A 49 -2.12 17.01 10.25
CA ILE A 49 -3.24 17.43 11.12
C ILE A 49 -4.01 18.59 10.45
N GLU A 50 -3.29 19.61 9.98
CA GLU A 50 -3.89 20.76 9.29
C GLU A 50 -4.61 20.33 8.01
N TYR A 51 -3.99 19.46 7.20
CA TYR A 51 -4.58 18.90 5.99
C TYR A 51 -5.93 18.21 6.26
N PHE A 52 -5.97 17.26 7.19
CA PHE A 52 -7.21 16.55 7.50
C PHE A 52 -8.26 17.45 8.14
N SER A 53 -7.85 18.46 8.91
CA SER A 53 -8.78 19.47 9.44
C SER A 53 -9.45 20.24 8.31
N LEU A 54 -8.67 20.73 7.34
CA LEU A 54 -9.18 21.44 6.17
C LEU A 54 -10.06 20.56 5.27
N VAL A 55 -9.72 19.27 5.10
CA VAL A 55 -10.56 18.30 4.37
C VAL A 55 -11.92 18.15 5.04
N LEU A 56 -11.97 18.03 6.37
CA LEU A 56 -13.23 17.90 7.12
C LEU A 56 -14.04 19.20 7.10
N GLU A 57 -13.38 20.35 7.01
CA GLU A 57 -14.00 21.67 6.82
C GLU A 57 -14.44 21.93 5.35
N LYS A 58 -14.21 20.97 4.44
CA LYS A 58 -14.51 21.07 3.00
C LYS A 58 -13.81 22.27 2.33
N ASN A 59 -12.57 22.55 2.73
CA ASN A 59 -11.73 23.52 2.05
C ASN A 59 -11.48 23.07 0.59
N GLU A 60 -11.43 24.02 -0.35
CA GLU A 60 -11.21 23.72 -1.77
C GLU A 60 -9.78 23.28 -2.08
N ASP A 61 -8.78 23.74 -1.31
CA ASP A 61 -7.36 23.54 -1.57
C ASP A 61 -6.56 23.06 -0.34
N PRO A 62 -6.95 21.97 0.34
CA PRO A 62 -6.31 21.53 1.59
C PRO A 62 -4.81 21.20 1.42
N TRP A 63 -4.35 20.87 0.21
CA TRP A 63 -2.93 20.60 -0.08
C TRP A 63 -2.02 21.83 0.00
N LYS A 64 -2.56 23.05 0.06
CA LYS A 64 -1.75 24.28 0.18
C LYS A 64 -0.97 24.39 1.50
N VAL A 65 -1.32 23.58 2.51
CA VAL A 65 -0.58 23.50 3.78
C VAL A 65 0.85 22.97 3.62
N PHE A 66 1.13 22.22 2.54
CA PHE A 66 2.45 21.62 2.32
C PHE A 66 3.42 22.60 1.67
N LYS A 67 4.66 22.62 2.18
CA LYS A 67 5.69 23.59 1.78
C LYS A 67 6.17 23.43 0.34
N ASN A 68 5.95 22.25 -0.25
CA ASN A 68 6.37 21.91 -1.62
C ASN A 68 5.27 21.12 -2.35
N SER A 69 3.98 21.38 -2.07
CA SER A 69 2.85 20.68 -2.72
C SER A 69 2.92 20.68 -4.24
N LEU A 70 3.43 21.75 -4.85
CA LEU A 70 3.57 21.90 -6.30
C LEU A 70 4.87 21.30 -6.89
N LYS A 71 5.73 20.70 -6.07
CA LYS A 71 6.96 20.05 -6.54
C LYS A 71 6.81 18.55 -6.37
N GLY A 72 6.92 17.77 -7.44
CA GLY A 72 6.85 16.32 -7.37
C GLY A 72 5.88 15.74 -8.40
N PRO A 73 5.46 14.47 -8.22
CA PRO A 73 4.58 13.75 -9.14
C PRO A 73 3.09 14.01 -8.83
N PHE A 74 2.73 15.21 -8.37
CA PHE A 74 1.37 15.51 -7.93
C PHE A 74 0.63 16.29 -9.01
N GLU A 75 -0.45 15.72 -9.53
CA GLU A 75 -1.24 16.28 -10.62
C GLU A 75 -2.70 16.55 -10.20
N SER A 76 -3.18 15.84 -9.16
CA SER A 76 -4.56 15.93 -8.68
C SER A 76 -4.66 15.89 -7.15
N PRO A 77 -5.76 16.38 -6.55
CA PRO A 77 -6.07 16.27 -5.11
C PRO A 77 -5.83 14.86 -4.55
N LEU A 78 -6.20 13.85 -5.33
CA LEU A 78 -6.06 12.43 -4.98
C LEU A 78 -4.59 12.02 -4.81
N ASP A 79 -3.66 12.60 -5.55
CA ASP A 79 -2.24 12.24 -5.42
C ASP A 79 -1.73 12.61 -4.03
N TRP A 80 -1.94 13.86 -3.59
CA TRP A 80 -1.53 14.28 -2.24
C TRP A 80 -2.19 13.39 -1.18
N GLU A 81 -3.48 13.10 -1.34
CA GLU A 81 -4.22 12.23 -0.43
C GLU A 81 -3.58 10.84 -0.31
N LEU A 82 -3.28 10.17 -1.43
CA LEU A 82 -2.69 8.83 -1.42
C LEU A 82 -1.31 8.79 -0.77
N TYR A 83 -0.47 9.81 -1.01
CA TYR A 83 0.84 9.92 -0.38
C TYR A 83 0.73 10.18 1.14
N ILE A 84 -0.26 10.96 1.58
CA ILE A 84 -0.51 11.24 2.99
C ILE A 84 -1.06 9.99 3.68
N LEU A 85 -2.09 9.35 3.13
CA LEU A 85 -2.72 8.16 3.72
C LEU A 85 -1.71 7.05 3.95
N ARG A 86 -0.78 6.84 3.01
CA ARG A 86 0.35 5.92 3.19
C ARG A 86 1.10 6.25 4.50
N GLU A 87 1.60 7.47 4.64
CA GLU A 87 2.39 7.82 5.83
C GLU A 87 1.56 7.80 7.12
N VAL A 88 0.32 8.28 7.08
CA VAL A 88 -0.55 8.39 8.24
C VAL A 88 -0.97 7.02 8.77
N HIS A 89 -1.30 6.06 7.92
CA HIS A 89 -1.59 4.70 8.37
C HIS A 89 -0.38 4.04 9.06
N GLU A 90 0.85 4.32 8.60
CA GLU A 90 2.06 3.85 9.28
C GLU A 90 2.28 4.55 10.62
N LEU A 91 1.99 5.85 10.72
CA LEU A 91 2.06 6.59 11.99
C LEU A 91 1.01 6.09 13.00
N MET A 92 -0.22 5.83 12.56
CA MET A 92 -1.28 5.22 13.37
C MET A 92 -0.84 3.84 13.87
N TRP A 93 -0.25 3.01 13.00
CA TRP A 93 0.30 1.71 13.39
C TRP A 93 1.38 1.83 14.46
N ILE A 94 2.27 2.81 14.34
CA ILE A 94 3.31 3.08 15.35
C ILE A 94 2.66 3.49 16.68
N LEU A 95 1.72 4.44 16.66
CA LEU A 95 1.02 4.91 17.86
C LEU A 95 0.36 3.76 18.62
N ARG A 96 -0.31 2.83 17.92
CA ARG A 96 -0.92 1.64 18.53
C ARG A 96 0.07 0.83 19.36
N GLY A 97 1.27 0.56 18.83
CA GLY A 97 2.31 -0.15 19.55
C GLY A 97 2.86 0.63 20.75
N MET A 98 3.10 1.94 20.58
CA MET A 98 3.61 2.79 21.66
C MET A 98 2.62 2.90 22.83
N LYS A 99 1.31 2.87 22.54
CA LYS A 99 0.24 2.86 23.57
C LYS A 99 0.20 1.56 24.37
N CYS A 100 0.62 0.43 23.79
CA CYS A 100 0.71 -0.84 24.52
C CYS A 100 1.84 -0.81 25.55
N LYS A 101 3.02 -0.36 25.13
CA LYS A 101 4.21 -0.28 25.97
C LYS A 101 5.27 0.61 25.34
N GLU A 102 5.92 1.42 26.15
CA GLU A 102 7.03 2.25 25.69
C GLU A 102 8.31 1.40 25.51
N PRO A 103 8.95 1.41 24.32
CA PRO A 103 10.22 0.72 24.11
C PRO A 103 11.38 1.51 24.72
N LEU A 104 12.44 0.80 25.12
CA LEU A 104 13.71 1.44 25.48
C LEU A 104 14.28 2.14 24.24
N GLY A 105 14.74 3.39 24.38
CA GLY A 105 15.24 4.18 23.25
C GLY A 105 14.16 4.68 22.29
N GLY A 106 12.88 4.59 22.68
CA GLY A 106 11.75 5.01 21.86
C GLY A 106 11.72 6.50 21.56
N VAL A 107 12.09 7.35 22.54
CA VAL A 107 12.02 8.81 22.42
C VAL A 107 12.98 9.32 21.36
N GLU A 108 14.21 8.81 21.32
CA GLU A 108 15.21 9.18 20.33
C GLU A 108 14.78 8.79 18.91
N LYS A 109 14.14 7.62 18.75
CA LYS A 109 13.60 7.19 17.46
C LYS A 109 12.40 8.03 17.03
N LEU A 110 11.54 8.43 17.98
CA LEU A 110 10.40 9.32 17.72
C LEU A 110 10.90 10.72 17.29
N GLU A 111 11.94 11.24 17.93
CA GLU A 111 12.56 12.53 17.56
C GLU A 111 13.10 12.50 16.12
N LEU A 112 13.75 11.41 15.71
CA LEU A 112 14.17 11.24 14.32
C LEU A 112 12.97 11.12 13.37
N MET A 113 11.95 10.36 13.76
CA MET A 113 10.76 10.12 12.94
C MET A 113 10.04 11.42 12.58
N ILE A 114 9.86 12.38 13.49
CA ILE A 114 9.09 13.60 13.22
C ILE A 114 9.70 14.52 12.14
N GLY A 115 10.98 14.32 11.78
CA GLY A 115 11.67 15.10 10.75
C GLY A 115 11.30 14.77 9.30
N GLY A 116 12.18 15.20 8.38
CA GLY A 116 12.10 14.97 6.93
C GLY A 116 11.07 15.85 6.19
N SER A 117 10.86 15.58 4.89
CA SER A 117 9.99 16.39 4.04
C SER A 117 8.50 16.07 4.25
N ASP A 118 7.60 16.75 3.53
CA ASP A 118 6.15 16.51 3.64
C ASP A 118 5.72 15.22 2.96
N PHE A 119 6.51 14.72 2.03
CA PHE A 119 6.17 13.51 1.26
C PHE A 119 7.43 12.69 1.06
N ALA A 120 7.40 11.39 1.37
CA ALA A 120 8.54 10.50 1.17
C ALA A 120 9.08 10.46 -0.28
N ALA A 121 8.30 10.91 -1.27
CA ALA A 121 8.74 11.06 -2.66
C ALA A 121 9.77 12.19 -2.85
N LEU A 122 9.77 13.19 -1.95
CA LEU A 122 10.63 14.38 -2.02
C LEU A 122 11.84 14.32 -1.08
N ASP A 123 11.95 13.25 -0.29
CA ASP A 123 13.05 13.11 0.67
C ASP A 123 14.42 12.99 -0.03
N LYS A 124 15.35 13.84 0.40
CA LYS A 124 16.78 13.71 0.09
C LYS A 124 17.54 12.93 1.16
N ASP A 125 17.09 13.02 2.40
CA ASP A 125 17.58 12.24 3.54
C ASP A 125 16.52 11.22 3.96
N SER A 126 16.94 9.98 4.18
CA SER A 126 16.09 8.87 4.58
C SER A 126 16.03 8.64 6.09
N SER A 127 16.81 9.34 6.90
CA SER A 127 16.95 9.13 8.36
C SER A 127 15.59 9.02 9.08
N SER A 128 14.73 10.03 8.92
CA SER A 128 13.38 10.09 9.51
C SER A 128 12.52 8.87 9.14
N ARG A 129 12.55 8.45 7.86
CA ARG A 129 11.73 7.33 7.40
C ARG A 129 12.35 5.97 7.70
N ASN A 130 13.67 5.90 7.89
CA ASN A 130 14.32 4.71 8.43
C ASN A 130 13.89 4.50 9.88
N ALA A 131 13.93 5.55 10.71
CA ALA A 131 13.41 5.51 12.07
C ALA A 131 11.91 5.15 12.10
N GLN A 132 11.11 5.71 11.19
CA GLN A 132 9.69 5.34 11.05
C GLN A 132 9.50 3.85 10.75
N PHE A 133 10.29 3.28 9.82
CA PHE A 133 10.21 1.85 9.51
C PHE A 133 10.63 0.97 10.70
N GLU A 134 11.68 1.36 11.42
CA GLU A 134 12.11 0.65 12.64
C GLU A 134 11.02 0.67 13.72
N LEU A 135 10.38 1.82 13.95
CA LEU A 135 9.25 1.95 14.87
C LEU A 135 8.03 1.14 14.40
N ARG A 136 7.76 1.07 13.08
CA ARG A 136 6.71 0.21 12.52
C ARG A 136 6.95 -1.26 12.86
N ILE A 137 8.19 -1.73 12.66
CA ILE A 137 8.59 -3.10 12.97
C ILE A 137 8.49 -3.36 14.48
N ALA A 138 8.98 -2.44 15.32
CA ALA A 138 8.85 -2.52 16.77
C ALA A 138 7.39 -2.64 17.23
N SER A 139 6.47 -1.90 16.58
CA SER A 139 5.05 -1.90 16.93
C SER A 139 4.40 -3.28 16.85
N TYR A 140 4.77 -4.14 15.88
CA TYR A 140 4.27 -5.53 15.83
C TYR A 140 4.55 -6.31 17.12
N PHE A 141 5.73 -6.12 17.71
CA PHE A 141 6.14 -6.81 18.93
C PHE A 141 5.51 -6.20 20.18
N LEU A 142 5.43 -4.86 20.24
CA LEU A 142 4.81 -4.15 21.36
C LEU A 142 3.32 -4.50 21.51
N GLN A 143 2.58 -4.57 20.39
CA GLN A 143 1.17 -4.96 20.38
C GLN A 143 0.93 -6.39 20.89
N CYS A 144 1.94 -7.26 20.79
CA CYS A 144 1.91 -8.63 21.30
C CYS A 144 2.57 -8.79 22.68
N GLY A 145 2.78 -7.68 23.40
CA GLY A 145 3.28 -7.68 24.77
C GLY A 145 4.78 -7.98 24.92
N CYS A 146 5.56 -7.96 23.84
CA CYS A 146 7.01 -8.10 23.93
C CYS A 146 7.62 -6.84 24.56
N HIS A 147 8.79 -7.00 25.19
CA HIS A 147 9.65 -5.87 25.49
C HIS A 147 10.47 -5.55 24.25
N VAL A 148 10.63 -4.26 23.92
CA VAL A 148 11.43 -3.83 22.77
C VAL A 148 12.51 -2.85 23.22
N ASP A 149 13.71 -3.06 22.70
CA ASP A 149 14.87 -2.20 22.90
C ASP A 149 15.39 -1.69 21.55
N LEU A 150 15.46 -0.36 21.45
CA LEU A 150 15.90 0.43 20.29
C LEU A 150 17.17 1.25 20.61
N THR A 151 17.76 1.08 21.79
CA THR A 151 18.95 1.84 22.25
C THR A 151 20.25 1.32 21.66
N THR A 152 20.23 0.11 21.09
CA THR A 152 21.44 -0.58 20.65
C THR A 152 21.81 -0.24 19.20
N GLU A 153 22.97 -0.73 18.77
CA GLU A 153 23.34 -0.63 17.35
C GLU A 153 22.46 -1.49 16.43
N THR A 154 21.79 -2.53 16.96
CA THR A 154 20.79 -3.30 16.21
C THR A 154 19.47 -2.53 16.24
N ASP A 155 18.85 -2.38 15.07
CA ASP A 155 17.71 -1.50 14.89
C ASP A 155 16.53 -1.83 15.83
N VAL A 156 16.20 -3.13 16.01
CA VAL A 156 15.16 -3.58 16.96
C VAL A 156 15.59 -4.86 17.67
N ILE A 157 15.52 -4.89 19.00
CA ILE A 157 15.60 -6.11 19.79
C ILE A 157 14.25 -6.37 20.45
N ALA A 158 13.56 -7.44 20.05
CA ALA A 158 12.28 -7.84 20.60
C ALA A 158 12.42 -9.06 21.53
N ILE A 159 12.03 -8.91 22.79
CA ILE A 159 12.14 -9.90 23.84
C ILE A 159 10.74 -10.43 24.15
N SER A 160 10.48 -11.67 23.72
CA SER A 160 9.27 -12.41 24.09
C SER A 160 9.52 -13.31 25.30
N ASN A 161 8.47 -13.97 25.80
CA ASN A 161 8.60 -14.96 26.87
C ASN A 161 9.45 -16.18 26.46
N LYS A 162 9.50 -16.52 25.17
CA LYS A 162 10.13 -17.76 24.67
C LYS A 162 11.52 -17.52 24.06
N GLU A 163 11.65 -16.50 23.22
CA GLU A 163 12.85 -16.18 22.43
C GLU A 163 13.12 -14.67 22.36
N VAL A 164 14.35 -14.30 21.94
CA VAL A 164 14.74 -12.92 21.64
C VAL A 164 15.07 -12.80 20.15
N PHE A 165 14.52 -11.79 19.52
CA PHE A 165 14.68 -11.50 18.10
C PHE A 165 15.50 -10.24 17.91
N TYR A 166 16.66 -10.35 17.23
CA TYR A 166 17.46 -9.21 16.79
C TYR A 166 17.11 -8.94 15.34
N ILE A 167 16.67 -7.72 15.05
CA ILE A 167 16.10 -7.36 13.77
C ILE A 167 16.87 -6.18 13.22
N GLU A 168 17.39 -6.35 12.00
CA GLU A 168 18.03 -5.27 11.27
C GLU A 168 17.10 -4.84 10.13
N CYS A 169 16.75 -3.56 10.13
CA CYS A 169 15.80 -2.94 9.22
C CYS A 169 16.53 -2.29 8.04
N LYS A 170 16.06 -2.52 6.82
CA LYS A 170 16.57 -1.87 5.61
C LYS A 170 15.44 -1.40 4.71
N ARG A 171 15.38 -0.09 4.47
CA ARG A 171 14.58 0.48 3.38
C ARG A 171 15.40 0.45 2.10
N VAL A 172 14.99 -0.38 1.14
CA VAL A 172 15.74 -0.61 -0.09
C VAL A 172 15.18 0.29 -1.18
N SER A 173 16.02 1.18 -1.72
CA SER A 173 15.56 2.19 -2.67
C SER A 173 15.53 1.74 -4.12
N SER A 174 16.17 0.63 -4.47
CA SER A 174 16.18 0.11 -5.84
C SER A 174 16.65 -1.35 -5.91
N ARG A 175 16.29 -2.02 -7.00
CA ARG A 175 16.71 -3.42 -7.29
C ARG A 175 18.23 -3.57 -7.33
N LYS A 176 18.96 -2.56 -7.80
CA LYS A 176 20.45 -2.55 -7.82
C LYS A 176 21.05 -2.62 -6.42
N GLN A 177 20.41 -2.02 -5.41
CA GLN A 177 20.91 -1.99 -4.04
C GLN A 177 20.47 -3.18 -3.19
N LEU A 178 19.43 -3.91 -3.61
CA LEU A 178 18.78 -4.97 -2.84
C LEU A 178 19.77 -5.98 -2.25
N ALA A 179 20.51 -6.69 -3.08
CA ALA A 179 21.44 -7.72 -2.63
C ALA A 179 22.56 -7.18 -1.73
N LYS A 180 22.99 -5.93 -1.93
CA LYS A 180 24.00 -5.30 -1.07
C LYS A 180 23.41 -5.00 0.32
N ARG A 181 22.24 -4.35 0.38
CA ARG A 181 21.60 -3.94 1.64
C ARG A 181 21.23 -5.13 2.52
N ILE A 182 20.74 -6.22 1.92
CA ILE A 182 20.44 -7.45 2.67
C ILE A 182 21.71 -8.07 3.25
N ARG A 183 22.81 -8.15 2.47
CA ARG A 183 24.10 -8.64 2.98
C ARG A 183 24.68 -7.76 4.08
N ASP A 184 24.57 -6.44 3.95
CA ASP A 184 25.00 -5.50 5.00
C ASP A 184 24.24 -5.79 6.32
N ALA A 185 22.93 -6.03 6.22
CA ALA A 185 22.10 -6.38 7.38
C ALA A 185 22.49 -7.73 8.01
N GLU A 186 22.75 -8.74 7.17
CA GLU A 186 23.25 -10.03 7.64
C GLU A 186 24.57 -9.91 8.41
N VAL A 187 25.52 -9.12 7.89
CA VAL A 187 26.83 -8.88 8.54
C VAL A 187 26.64 -8.14 9.87
N GLN A 188 25.77 -7.13 9.90
CA GLN A 188 25.42 -6.40 11.12
C GLN A 188 24.85 -7.33 12.19
N LEU A 189 23.91 -8.20 11.84
CA LEU A 189 23.34 -9.18 12.76
C LEU A 189 24.39 -10.18 13.26
N GLN A 190 25.23 -10.74 12.38
CA GLN A 190 26.28 -11.69 12.81
C GLN A 190 27.25 -11.06 13.81
N LYS A 191 27.58 -9.76 13.63
CA LYS A 191 28.48 -9.04 14.52
C LYS A 191 27.84 -8.76 15.89
N ARG A 192 26.55 -8.45 15.93
CA ARG A 192 25.87 -7.89 17.12
C ARG A 192 25.09 -8.92 17.94
N MET A 193 24.67 -10.04 17.34
CA MET A 193 23.82 -11.03 18.02
C MET A 193 24.60 -11.92 19.01
N PRO A 194 24.38 -11.80 20.33
CA PRO A 194 24.98 -12.70 21.29
C PRO A 194 24.38 -14.10 21.18
N LEU A 195 25.02 -15.13 21.72
CA LEU A 195 24.46 -16.49 21.72
C LEU A 195 23.18 -16.61 22.56
N LYS A 196 23.11 -15.83 23.64
CA LYS A 196 21.96 -15.71 24.54
C LYS A 196 21.80 -14.26 24.98
N HIS A 197 20.56 -13.89 25.30
CA HIS A 197 20.19 -12.61 25.90
C HIS A 197 19.22 -12.93 27.04
N ASP A 198 19.56 -12.54 28.26
CA ASP A 198 18.82 -12.88 29.49
C ASP A 198 18.47 -14.38 29.61
N GLY A 199 19.45 -15.23 29.33
CA GLY A 199 19.29 -16.69 29.37
C GLY A 199 18.47 -17.30 28.21
N LYS A 200 17.79 -16.47 27.41
CA LYS A 200 17.00 -16.88 26.25
C LYS A 200 17.88 -17.02 25.00
N LYS A 201 17.42 -17.83 24.03
CA LYS A 201 18.09 -17.95 22.74
C LYS A 201 17.78 -16.75 21.85
N VAL A 202 18.79 -16.33 21.09
CA VAL A 202 18.72 -15.19 20.18
C VAL A 202 18.69 -15.67 18.73
N PHE A 203 17.77 -15.10 17.96
CA PHE A 203 17.58 -15.36 16.53
C PHE A 203 17.56 -14.05 15.75
N GLY A 204 18.17 -14.05 14.56
CA GLY A 204 18.28 -12.89 13.69
C GLY A 204 17.20 -12.85 12.62
N CYS A 205 16.67 -11.66 12.35
CA CYS A 205 15.75 -11.40 11.25
C CYS A 205 16.20 -10.16 10.48
N VAL A 206 16.17 -10.22 9.15
CA VAL A 206 16.33 -9.03 8.31
C VAL A 206 14.94 -8.57 7.91
N ALA A 207 14.55 -7.36 8.31
CA ALA A 207 13.31 -6.73 7.87
C ALA A 207 13.60 -5.73 6.75
N ALA A 208 12.98 -5.90 5.59
CA ALA A 208 13.26 -5.09 4.42
C ALA A 208 11.98 -4.47 3.84
N ASP A 209 11.90 -3.14 3.84
CA ASP A 209 10.91 -2.43 3.05
C ASP A 209 11.41 -2.35 1.61
N VAL A 210 10.72 -3.05 0.72
CA VAL A 210 11.06 -3.18 -0.70
C VAL A 210 10.05 -2.47 -1.60
N THR A 211 9.24 -1.57 -1.05
CA THR A 211 8.23 -0.80 -1.80
C THR A 211 8.86 -0.10 -3.01
N LYS A 212 9.99 0.60 -2.82
CA LYS A 212 10.72 1.28 -3.91
C LYS A 212 11.44 0.33 -4.89
N VAL A 213 11.55 -0.95 -4.56
CA VAL A 213 12.13 -1.97 -5.44
C VAL A 213 11.07 -2.52 -6.41
N ALA A 214 9.85 -2.72 -5.90
CA ALA A 214 8.72 -3.19 -6.68
C ALA A 214 8.06 -2.05 -7.47
N TYR A 215 7.94 -0.87 -6.87
CA TYR A 215 7.23 0.26 -7.45
C TYR A 215 8.09 1.52 -7.50
N GLN A 216 8.01 2.27 -8.60
CA GLN A 216 8.70 3.55 -8.73
C GLN A 216 7.98 4.63 -7.90
N HIS A 217 8.68 5.69 -7.50
CA HIS A 217 8.14 6.88 -6.80
C HIS A 217 7.42 6.63 -5.44
N ASN A 218 7.81 5.61 -4.68
CA ASN A 218 7.08 5.14 -3.47
C ASN A 218 5.72 4.49 -3.74
N GLY A 219 5.37 4.30 -5.03
CA GLY A 219 4.34 3.42 -5.53
C GLY A 219 2.93 3.82 -5.16
N LEU A 220 2.09 4.04 -6.16
CA LEU A 220 0.66 3.80 -6.06
C LEU A 220 0.42 2.49 -6.78
N THR A 221 -0.56 1.69 -6.37
CA THR A 221 -1.02 0.56 -7.18
C THR A 221 -2.48 0.73 -7.54
N PHE A 222 -2.83 0.36 -8.77
CA PHE A 222 -4.20 0.33 -9.24
C PHE A 222 -4.64 -1.12 -9.39
N ALA A 223 -5.84 -1.43 -8.93
CA ALA A 223 -6.39 -2.77 -9.07
C ALA A 223 -7.89 -2.73 -9.32
N VAL A 224 -8.37 -3.75 -10.02
CA VAL A 224 -9.81 -3.93 -10.28
C VAL A 224 -10.58 -4.19 -8.99
N THR A 225 -10.04 -5.06 -8.13
CA THR A 225 -10.65 -5.41 -6.83
C THR A 225 -9.59 -5.37 -5.72
N SER A 226 -10.06 -5.38 -4.48
CA SER A 226 -9.22 -5.52 -3.30
C SER A 226 -8.34 -6.77 -3.34
N ASP A 227 -8.92 -7.92 -3.73
CA ASP A 227 -8.18 -9.19 -3.85
C ASP A 227 -7.15 -9.13 -4.98
N HIS A 228 -7.47 -8.49 -6.10
CA HIS A 228 -6.50 -8.24 -7.16
C HIS A 228 -5.31 -7.42 -6.65
N ALA A 229 -5.56 -6.32 -5.91
CA ALA A 229 -4.46 -5.53 -5.32
C ALA A 229 -3.57 -6.40 -4.43
N ARG A 230 -4.16 -7.23 -3.56
CA ARG A 230 -3.42 -8.12 -2.66
C ARG A 230 -2.54 -9.08 -3.45
N ASP A 231 -3.11 -9.76 -4.44
CA ASP A 231 -2.43 -10.80 -5.20
C ASP A 231 -1.30 -10.20 -6.05
N THR A 232 -1.51 -9.04 -6.68
CA THR A 232 -0.47 -8.30 -7.41
C THR A 232 0.69 -7.91 -6.51
N ILE A 233 0.41 -7.32 -5.34
CA ILE A 233 1.47 -6.95 -4.39
C ILE A 233 2.23 -8.19 -3.90
N GLN A 234 1.54 -9.32 -3.68
CA GLN A 234 2.19 -10.57 -3.28
C GLN A 234 3.07 -11.16 -4.37
N LYS A 235 2.63 -11.09 -5.64
CA LYS A 235 3.46 -11.45 -6.79
C LYS A 235 4.72 -10.59 -6.84
N ASP A 236 4.58 -9.27 -6.67
CA ASP A 236 5.72 -8.35 -6.69
C ASP A 236 6.71 -8.59 -5.53
N LEU A 237 6.22 -8.94 -4.33
CA LEU A 237 7.07 -9.40 -3.23
C LEU A 237 7.85 -10.66 -3.59
N GLN A 238 7.17 -11.67 -4.15
CA GLN A 238 7.80 -12.92 -4.57
C GLN A 238 8.85 -12.69 -5.66
N ASP A 239 8.57 -11.80 -6.61
CA ASP A 239 9.52 -11.41 -7.66
C ASP A 239 10.75 -10.72 -7.09
N VAL A 240 10.61 -9.88 -6.06
CA VAL A 240 11.76 -9.29 -5.35
C VAL A 240 12.59 -10.37 -4.66
N VAL A 241 11.95 -11.36 -4.04
CA VAL A 241 12.62 -12.45 -3.32
C VAL A 241 13.33 -13.42 -4.27
N SER A 242 12.71 -13.80 -5.38
CA SER A 242 13.30 -14.73 -6.36
C SER A 242 14.63 -14.20 -6.93
N HIS A 243 14.75 -12.89 -7.08
CA HIS A 243 16.01 -12.24 -7.48
C HIS A 243 17.14 -12.39 -6.45
N LEU A 244 16.80 -12.46 -5.16
CA LEU A 244 17.76 -12.72 -4.09
C LEU A 244 18.11 -14.21 -4.00
N GLU A 245 17.14 -15.10 -4.16
CA GLU A 245 17.35 -16.55 -4.13
C GLU A 245 18.24 -17.04 -5.28
N ALA A 246 18.26 -16.33 -6.40
CA ALA A 246 19.22 -16.58 -7.48
C ALA A 246 20.69 -16.31 -7.07
N LYS A 247 20.96 -15.73 -5.89
CA LYS A 247 22.31 -15.49 -5.37
C LYS A 247 22.73 -16.63 -4.43
N PRO A 248 23.89 -17.27 -4.65
CA PRO A 248 24.29 -18.46 -3.91
C PRO A 248 24.61 -18.21 -2.43
N ASP A 249 24.91 -16.97 -2.04
CA ASP A 249 25.26 -16.59 -0.68
C ASP A 249 24.06 -16.12 0.16
N PHE A 250 22.91 -15.86 -0.45
CA PHE A 250 21.70 -15.44 0.24
C PHE A 250 21.19 -16.53 1.18
N GLY A 251 20.77 -16.16 2.39
CA GLY A 251 20.17 -17.13 3.32
C GLY A 251 21.17 -18.08 3.99
N THR A 252 22.47 -17.98 3.68
CA THR A 252 23.47 -18.96 4.16
C THR A 252 23.96 -18.72 5.59
N LYS A 253 23.68 -17.54 6.17
CA LYS A 253 24.17 -17.17 7.49
C LYS A 253 23.45 -17.91 8.62
N LYS A 254 24.22 -18.52 9.53
CA LYS A 254 23.69 -19.24 10.69
C LYS A 254 22.91 -18.30 11.61
N ARG A 255 21.85 -18.80 12.25
CA ARG A 255 21.04 -18.06 13.23
C ARG A 255 20.25 -16.86 12.67
N ILE A 256 20.37 -16.55 11.38
CA ILE A 256 19.41 -15.69 10.68
C ILE A 256 18.34 -16.62 10.10
N PHE A 257 17.18 -16.63 10.75
CA PHE A 257 16.13 -17.61 10.47
C PHE A 257 15.08 -17.09 9.50
N ASN A 258 14.94 -15.76 9.37
CA ASN A 258 13.86 -15.12 8.62
C ASN A 258 14.35 -13.87 7.88
N TYR A 259 13.94 -13.75 6.62
CA TYR A 259 14.01 -12.54 5.83
C TYR A 259 12.57 -12.07 5.60
N TRP A 260 12.21 -10.98 6.26
CA TRP A 260 10.87 -10.40 6.24
C TRP A 260 10.83 -9.23 5.27
N PHE A 261 10.21 -9.45 4.11
CA PHE A 261 10.02 -8.43 3.10
C PHE A 261 8.65 -7.78 3.25
N GLN A 262 8.60 -6.46 3.14
CA GLN A 262 7.36 -5.70 3.22
C GLN A 262 7.20 -4.76 2.03
N ILE A 263 5.97 -4.67 1.55
CA ILE A 263 5.49 -3.58 0.69
C ILE A 263 4.42 -2.84 1.47
N HIS A 264 4.62 -1.52 1.59
CA HIS A 264 3.69 -0.60 2.21
C HIS A 264 3.27 0.45 1.19
N ILE A 265 2.05 0.30 0.65
CA ILE A 265 1.61 1.03 -0.53
C ILE A 265 0.11 1.36 -0.47
N PRO A 266 -0.31 2.57 -0.86
CA PRO A 266 -1.71 2.86 -1.13
C PRO A 266 -2.16 2.18 -2.44
N SER A 267 -3.39 1.67 -2.43
CA SER A 267 -4.04 0.99 -3.53
C SER A 267 -5.33 1.73 -3.90
N LEU A 268 -5.46 2.11 -5.16
CA LEU A 268 -6.71 2.55 -5.75
C LEU A 268 -7.44 1.33 -6.31
N VAL A 269 -8.60 1.02 -5.76
CA VAL A 269 -9.43 -0.12 -6.16
C VAL A 269 -10.61 0.40 -6.96
N ALA A 270 -10.84 -0.15 -8.15
CA ALA A 270 -11.95 0.26 -9.00
C ALA A 270 -13.31 -0.26 -8.47
N HIS A 271 -13.36 -1.49 -7.95
CA HIS A 271 -14.62 -2.15 -7.58
C HIS A 271 -14.58 -2.79 -6.18
N PRO A 272 -15.41 -2.29 -5.24
CA PRO A 272 -16.00 -0.94 -5.27
C PRO A 272 -14.91 0.15 -5.24
N PRO A 273 -15.18 1.36 -5.78
CA PRO A 273 -14.25 2.47 -5.74
C PRO A 273 -13.80 2.73 -4.30
N SER A 274 -12.52 2.54 -4.03
CA SER A 274 -11.96 2.73 -2.69
C SER A 274 -10.47 2.95 -2.73
N VAL A 275 -9.98 3.66 -1.71
CA VAL A 275 -8.55 3.80 -1.42
C VAL A 275 -8.25 2.95 -0.18
N ALA A 276 -7.24 2.09 -0.27
CA ALA A 276 -6.79 1.29 0.86
C ALA A 276 -5.27 1.31 0.95
N THR A 277 -4.70 1.50 2.14
CA THR A 277 -3.26 1.29 2.33
C THR A 277 -3.00 -0.16 2.73
N ARG A 278 -2.16 -0.82 1.94
CA ARG A 278 -1.77 -2.22 2.12
C ARG A 278 -0.43 -2.32 2.82
N PHE A 279 -0.39 -3.10 3.90
CA PHE A 279 0.84 -3.62 4.51
C PHE A 279 0.99 -5.10 4.17
N SER A 280 1.62 -5.38 3.04
CA SER A 280 1.85 -6.76 2.59
C SER A 280 3.21 -7.25 3.08
N SER A 281 3.23 -8.45 3.63
CA SER A 281 4.47 -9.10 4.12
C SER A 281 4.69 -10.43 3.41
N PHE A 282 5.96 -10.77 3.19
CA PHE A 282 6.43 -12.07 2.74
C PHE A 282 7.61 -12.51 3.62
N HIS A 283 7.54 -13.72 4.17
CA HIS A 283 8.58 -14.28 5.03
C HIS A 283 9.32 -15.40 4.30
N LYS A 284 10.61 -15.19 4.02
CA LYS A 284 11.51 -16.27 3.59
C LYS A 284 12.23 -16.83 4.80
N PHE A 285 11.78 -17.99 5.28
CA PHE A 285 12.48 -18.73 6.31
C PHE A 285 13.70 -19.46 5.74
N ASN A 286 14.74 -19.58 6.56
CA ASN A 286 15.95 -20.31 6.18
C ASN A 286 15.64 -21.81 6.01
N GLU A 287 15.94 -22.37 4.85
CA GLU A 287 15.68 -23.78 4.53
C GLU A 287 16.50 -24.75 5.39
N ARG A 288 17.63 -24.29 5.94
CA ARG A 288 18.51 -25.09 6.81
C ARG A 288 18.14 -24.95 8.29
N SER A 289 16.90 -24.59 8.59
CA SER A 289 16.44 -24.35 9.97
C SER A 289 16.45 -25.62 10.81
N ASN A 290 17.14 -25.57 11.94
CA ASN A 290 17.05 -26.62 12.96
C ASN A 290 15.74 -26.52 13.75
N ARG A 291 15.40 -27.55 14.56
CA ARG A 291 14.15 -27.60 15.35
C ARG A 291 13.90 -26.36 16.23
N LYS A 292 14.96 -25.70 16.71
CA LYS A 292 14.85 -24.48 17.54
C LYS A 292 14.51 -23.27 16.67
N GLU A 293 15.09 -23.17 15.47
CA GLU A 293 14.79 -22.11 14.49
C GLU A 293 13.36 -22.25 13.96
N VAL A 294 12.88 -23.46 13.69
CA VAL A 294 11.47 -23.71 13.32
C VAL A 294 10.50 -23.26 14.43
N ARG A 295 10.84 -23.53 15.70
CA ARG A 295 10.02 -23.06 16.83
C ARG A 295 10.02 -21.53 16.93
N ALA A 296 11.18 -20.90 16.74
CA ALA A 296 11.31 -19.45 16.75
C ALA A 296 10.53 -18.83 15.59
N ALA A 297 10.56 -19.43 14.40
CA ALA A 297 9.77 -19.03 13.24
C ALA A 297 8.27 -19.07 13.54
N LYS A 298 7.79 -20.16 14.15
CA LYS A 298 6.39 -20.26 14.55
C LYS A 298 6.00 -19.15 15.55
N ASN A 299 6.81 -18.95 16.59
CA ASN A 299 6.56 -17.89 17.58
C ASN A 299 6.58 -16.49 16.95
N PHE A 300 7.48 -16.25 15.99
CA PHE A 300 7.55 -14.99 15.24
C PHE A 300 6.29 -14.78 14.40
N CYS A 301 5.84 -15.80 13.64
CA CYS A 301 4.61 -15.72 12.87
C CYS A 301 3.39 -15.48 13.77
N GLU A 302 3.30 -16.20 14.90
CA GLU A 302 2.24 -16.02 15.90
C GLU A 302 2.16 -14.55 16.36
N ILE A 303 3.31 -13.91 16.65
CA ILE A 303 3.39 -12.49 17.02
C ILE A 303 2.92 -11.59 15.86
N PHE A 304 3.44 -11.81 14.65
CA PHE A 304 3.12 -11.00 13.48
C PHE A 304 1.63 -11.10 13.11
N GLU A 305 1.09 -12.30 13.02
CA GLU A 305 -0.31 -12.57 12.66
C GLU A 305 -1.25 -12.02 13.74
N SER A 306 -0.93 -12.22 15.03
CA SER A 306 -1.76 -11.70 16.12
C SER A 306 -1.87 -10.18 16.07
N ALA A 307 -0.77 -9.46 15.83
CA ALA A 307 -0.81 -8.01 15.67
C ALA A 307 -1.58 -7.59 14.40
N SER A 308 -1.39 -8.32 13.29
CA SER A 308 -2.01 -7.99 11.99
C SER A 308 -3.52 -8.23 11.95
N LEU A 309 -4.05 -9.11 12.79
CA LEU A 309 -5.48 -9.46 12.84
C LEU A 309 -6.31 -8.52 13.73
N ILE A 310 -5.67 -7.57 14.43
CA ILE A 310 -6.39 -6.58 15.24
C ILE A 310 -6.96 -5.50 14.31
N SER A 311 -8.25 -5.61 14.00
CA SER A 311 -8.99 -4.57 13.26
C SER A 311 -9.21 -3.33 14.12
N ASP A 312 -9.34 -2.16 13.47
CA ASP A 312 -9.79 -0.97 14.18
C ASP A 312 -11.27 -1.11 14.51
N LYS A 313 -11.64 -0.94 15.78
CA LYS A 313 -13.05 -1.04 16.21
C LYS A 313 -13.90 0.12 15.70
N ARG A 314 -13.28 1.19 15.20
CA ARG A 314 -13.93 2.37 14.63
C ARG A 314 -14.19 2.24 13.13
N GLU A 315 -13.67 1.20 12.47
CA GLU A 315 -13.96 0.93 11.07
C GLU A 315 -15.46 0.71 10.86
N ASN A 316 -15.99 1.33 9.82
CA ASN A 316 -17.33 1.04 9.35
C ASN A 316 -17.38 -0.41 8.84
N PRO A 317 -18.41 -1.19 9.19
CA PRO A 317 -18.50 -2.57 8.75
C PRO A 317 -18.66 -2.66 7.22
N PRO A 318 -18.18 -3.74 6.59
CA PRO A 318 -18.39 -4.01 5.17
C PRO A 318 -19.86 -3.88 4.74
N GLN A 319 -20.16 -2.94 3.84
CA GLN A 319 -21.48 -2.81 3.24
C GLN A 319 -21.72 -3.92 2.22
N GLN A 320 -22.95 -4.46 2.18
CA GLN A 320 -23.32 -5.48 1.20
C GLN A 320 -23.61 -4.86 -0.17
N LEU A 321 -22.98 -5.41 -1.20
CA LEU A 321 -23.07 -4.96 -2.59
C LEU A 321 -23.86 -5.97 -3.42
N LYS A 322 -24.68 -5.48 -4.34
CA LYS A 322 -25.45 -6.29 -5.29
C LYS A 322 -24.99 -5.99 -6.71
N PRO A 323 -24.25 -6.91 -7.36
CA PRO A 323 -23.86 -6.74 -8.75
C PRO A 323 -25.08 -6.60 -9.66
N GLN A 324 -25.02 -5.64 -10.58
CA GLN A 324 -26.07 -5.44 -11.56
C GLN A 324 -25.87 -6.39 -12.74
N THR A 325 -26.93 -7.10 -13.14
CA THR A 325 -26.90 -8.05 -14.27
C THR A 325 -27.46 -7.45 -15.56
N GLU A 326 -28.19 -6.33 -15.48
CA GLU A 326 -28.81 -5.65 -16.61
C GLU A 326 -28.70 -4.13 -16.43
N TYR A 327 -28.18 -3.42 -17.44
CA TYR A 327 -28.17 -1.95 -17.47
C TYR A 327 -29.26 -1.44 -18.40
N ARG A 328 -30.03 -0.48 -17.92
CA ARG A 328 -31.05 0.21 -18.73
C ARG A 328 -30.64 1.66 -18.91
N ILE A 329 -30.18 1.99 -20.11
CA ILE A 329 -29.95 3.38 -20.49
C ILE A 329 -31.31 4.07 -20.64
N PRO A 330 -31.61 5.14 -19.88
CA PRO A 330 -32.91 5.79 -19.94
C PRO A 330 -33.20 6.38 -21.32
N ALA A 331 -34.49 6.41 -21.69
CA ALA A 331 -34.93 7.11 -22.89
C ALA A 331 -34.54 8.59 -22.81
N GLY A 332 -33.98 9.13 -23.91
CA GLY A 332 -33.47 10.50 -23.98
C GLY A 332 -32.00 10.66 -23.64
N ALA A 333 -31.28 9.60 -23.29
CA ALA A 333 -29.82 9.63 -23.19
C ALA A 333 -29.19 9.94 -24.56
N THR A 334 -28.15 10.77 -24.55
CA THR A 334 -27.36 11.15 -25.74
C THR A 334 -25.94 10.65 -25.60
N TYR A 335 -25.28 10.37 -26.73
CA TYR A 335 -23.89 9.94 -26.72
C TYR A 335 -23.12 10.53 -27.91
N SER A 336 -21.82 10.69 -27.74
CA SER A 336 -20.88 11.09 -28.78
C SER A 336 -19.56 10.36 -28.61
N PHE A 337 -18.78 10.22 -29.69
CA PHE A 337 -17.48 9.56 -29.64
C PHE A 337 -16.52 10.11 -30.70
N ASP A 338 -15.22 10.02 -30.41
CA ASP A 338 -14.16 10.38 -31.35
C ASP A 338 -13.93 9.23 -32.33
N LYS A 339 -14.37 9.41 -33.59
CA LYS A 339 -14.35 8.34 -34.60
C LYS A 339 -12.96 7.77 -34.85
N ASP A 340 -11.93 8.63 -34.83
CA ASP A 340 -10.56 8.21 -35.11
C ASP A 340 -10.02 7.35 -33.95
N VAL A 341 -10.29 7.76 -32.71
CA VAL A 341 -9.88 7.02 -31.51
C VAL A 341 -10.60 5.67 -31.44
N VAL A 342 -11.93 5.66 -31.58
CA VAL A 342 -12.73 4.43 -31.51
C VAL A 342 -12.33 3.44 -32.61
N CYS A 343 -12.14 3.92 -33.84
CA CYS A 343 -11.65 3.09 -34.94
C CYS A 343 -10.31 2.44 -34.61
N SER A 344 -9.34 3.22 -34.10
CA SER A 344 -8.01 2.68 -33.82
C SER A 344 -8.03 1.68 -32.67
N VAL A 345 -8.82 1.94 -31.63
CA VAL A 345 -8.98 1.07 -30.45
C VAL A 345 -9.62 -0.25 -30.83
N LEU A 346 -10.67 -0.25 -31.65
CA LEU A 346 -11.42 -1.46 -31.98
C LEU A 346 -10.81 -2.28 -33.12
N ARG A 347 -10.08 -1.66 -34.06
CA ARG A 347 -9.69 -2.32 -35.31
C ARG A 347 -8.21 -2.72 -35.38
N GLU A 348 -7.40 -2.47 -34.35
CA GLU A 348 -5.93 -2.73 -34.23
C GLU A 348 -5.04 -2.23 -35.41
N LYS A 349 -5.63 -1.77 -36.52
CA LYS A 349 -5.02 -1.68 -37.84
C LYS A 349 -4.18 -0.43 -38.07
N GLU A 350 -4.21 0.53 -37.15
CA GLU A 350 -3.54 1.82 -37.39
C GLU A 350 -2.25 2.02 -36.60
N GLY A 351 -1.89 1.14 -35.65
CA GLY A 351 -0.63 1.25 -34.90
C GLY A 351 -0.43 2.58 -34.15
N LYS A 352 -1.48 3.39 -34.04
CA LYS A 352 -1.47 4.69 -33.39
C LYS A 352 -1.77 4.47 -31.91
N GLU A 353 -0.75 4.58 -31.08
CA GLU A 353 -0.92 4.63 -29.63
C GLU A 353 -1.50 5.99 -29.24
N TRP A 354 -2.69 5.99 -28.64
CA TRP A 354 -3.29 7.18 -28.07
C TRP A 354 -2.90 7.32 -26.59
N PRO A 355 -2.76 8.56 -26.08
CA PRO A 355 -2.63 8.79 -24.64
C PRO A 355 -3.79 8.16 -23.86
N LEU A 356 -3.51 7.62 -22.67
CA LEU A 356 -4.52 6.95 -21.83
C LEU A 356 -5.65 7.89 -21.38
N ASP A 357 -5.35 9.17 -21.25
CA ASP A 357 -6.24 10.28 -20.88
C ASP A 357 -6.94 10.92 -22.09
N LYS A 358 -6.74 10.40 -23.30
CA LYS A 358 -7.47 10.87 -24.48
C LYS A 358 -8.94 10.49 -24.36
N GLU A 359 -9.83 11.49 -24.42
CA GLU A 359 -11.27 11.28 -24.49
C GLU A 359 -11.63 10.45 -25.72
N LEU A 360 -12.44 9.42 -25.48
CA LEU A 360 -12.88 8.43 -26.45
C LEU A 360 -14.38 8.57 -26.71
N ALA A 361 -15.18 8.74 -25.67
CA ALA A 361 -16.63 8.89 -25.78
C ALA A 361 -17.25 9.65 -24.60
N VAL A 362 -18.46 10.14 -24.81
CA VAL A 362 -19.30 10.80 -23.81
C VAL A 362 -20.69 10.17 -23.83
N LEU A 363 -21.25 9.91 -22.66
CA LEU A 363 -22.64 9.50 -22.47
C LEU A 363 -23.32 10.48 -21.52
N GLU A 364 -24.40 11.10 -21.96
CA GLU A 364 -25.21 12.02 -21.15
C GLU A 364 -26.53 11.34 -20.78
N ILE A 365 -26.81 11.27 -19.47
CA ILE A 365 -28.04 10.71 -18.93
C ILE A 365 -28.66 11.78 -18.03
N LYS A 366 -29.77 12.38 -18.49
CA LYS A 366 -30.44 13.49 -17.80
C LYS A 366 -29.50 14.69 -17.60
N ASN A 367 -28.97 14.89 -16.39
CA ASN A 367 -28.05 15.97 -16.04
C ASN A 367 -26.63 15.48 -15.76
N ASP A 368 -26.39 14.16 -15.85
CA ASP A 368 -25.10 13.55 -15.57
C ASP A 368 -24.36 13.28 -16.89
N VAL A 369 -23.11 13.74 -16.95
CA VAL A 369 -22.23 13.57 -18.11
C VAL A 369 -21.10 12.62 -17.75
N HIS A 370 -20.99 11.52 -18.49
CA HIS A 370 -19.98 10.50 -18.28
C HIS A 370 -18.97 10.51 -19.41
N TYR A 371 -17.75 10.94 -19.11
CA TYR A 371 -16.61 10.90 -20.02
C TYR A 371 -15.91 9.55 -19.93
N PHE A 372 -15.58 8.97 -21.07
CA PHE A 372 -14.80 7.75 -21.21
C PHE A 372 -13.53 8.03 -21.98
N TYR A 373 -12.43 7.48 -21.50
CA TYR A 373 -11.09 7.69 -22.02
C TYR A 373 -10.54 6.39 -22.60
N VAL A 374 -9.44 6.48 -23.34
CA VAL A 374 -8.73 5.30 -23.86
C VAL A 374 -8.42 4.28 -22.76
N ALA A 375 -8.05 4.74 -21.55
CA ALA A 375 -7.83 3.89 -20.39
C ALA A 375 -9.04 3.01 -20.02
N ASP A 376 -10.27 3.53 -20.08
CA ASP A 376 -11.48 2.77 -19.76
C ASP A 376 -11.66 1.60 -20.75
N SER A 377 -11.40 1.85 -22.04
CA SER A 377 -11.54 0.84 -23.09
C SER A 377 -10.57 -0.32 -22.95
N ILE A 378 -9.33 -0.07 -22.53
CA ILE A 378 -8.31 -1.09 -22.31
C ILE A 378 -8.74 -2.08 -21.23
N ILE A 379 -9.32 -1.59 -20.13
CA ILE A 379 -9.78 -2.46 -19.04
C ILE A 379 -11.03 -3.26 -19.48
N ALA A 380 -11.88 -2.65 -20.29
CA ALA A 380 -13.12 -3.26 -20.81
C ALA A 380 -12.89 -4.22 -21.99
N MET A 381 -11.72 -4.18 -22.63
CA MET A 381 -11.48 -4.77 -23.96
C MET A 381 -11.85 -6.26 -24.05
N PRO A 382 -11.48 -7.13 -23.09
CA PRO A 382 -11.83 -8.54 -23.17
C PRO A 382 -13.35 -8.79 -23.25
N ILE A 383 -14.15 -7.92 -22.64
CA ILE A 383 -15.62 -8.00 -22.67
C ILE A 383 -16.15 -7.39 -23.96
N ILE A 384 -15.57 -6.27 -24.41
CA ILE A 384 -15.91 -5.59 -25.67
C ILE A 384 -15.74 -6.56 -26.85
N GLU A 385 -14.56 -7.14 -27.03
CA GLU A 385 -14.25 -8.06 -28.13
C GLU A 385 -15.21 -9.26 -28.14
N LYS A 386 -15.40 -9.88 -26.97
CA LYS A 386 -16.31 -11.02 -26.81
C LYS A 386 -17.76 -10.66 -27.17
N THR A 387 -18.20 -9.44 -26.85
CA THR A 387 -19.56 -8.98 -27.12
C THR A 387 -19.74 -8.63 -28.59
N ILE A 388 -18.79 -7.89 -29.18
CA ILE A 388 -18.78 -7.55 -30.61
C ILE A 388 -18.81 -8.83 -31.44
N HIS A 389 -17.93 -9.79 -31.15
CA HIS A 389 -17.86 -11.06 -31.87
C HIS A 389 -19.19 -11.86 -31.82
N LYS A 390 -19.90 -11.82 -30.69
CA LYS A 390 -21.20 -12.49 -30.55
C LYS A 390 -22.35 -11.76 -31.24
N SER A 391 -22.28 -10.44 -31.28
CA SER A 391 -23.36 -9.59 -31.78
C SER A 391 -23.41 -9.52 -33.31
N GLY A 392 -22.26 -9.64 -33.99
CA GLY A 392 -22.17 -9.59 -35.45
C GLY A 392 -22.34 -8.19 -36.04
N TYR A 393 -22.31 -7.13 -35.22
CA TYR A 393 -22.35 -5.75 -35.72
C TYR A 393 -21.03 -5.38 -36.42
N GLU A 394 -21.13 -4.58 -37.49
CA GLU A 394 -19.98 -4.13 -38.28
C GLU A 394 -19.89 -2.60 -38.39
N GLU A 395 -21.02 -1.90 -38.22
CA GLU A 395 -21.10 -0.45 -38.31
C GLU A 395 -20.45 0.22 -37.09
N LEU A 396 -19.64 1.25 -37.35
CA LEU A 396 -18.82 1.89 -36.32
C LEU A 396 -19.67 2.47 -35.19
N GLU A 397 -20.81 3.08 -35.53
CA GLU A 397 -21.73 3.69 -34.58
C GLU A 397 -22.34 2.66 -33.60
N GLU A 398 -22.65 1.45 -34.07
CA GLU A 398 -23.18 0.36 -33.25
C GLU A 398 -22.10 -0.22 -32.32
N LEU A 399 -20.90 -0.42 -32.86
CA LEU A 399 -19.74 -0.89 -32.11
C LEU A 399 -19.35 0.11 -31.01
N ALA A 400 -19.36 1.42 -31.33
CA ALA A 400 -19.11 2.48 -30.38
C ALA A 400 -20.14 2.48 -29.25
N LEU A 401 -21.43 2.31 -29.56
CA LEU A 401 -22.49 2.26 -28.56
C LEU A 401 -22.32 1.05 -27.62
N ILE A 402 -21.98 -0.13 -28.14
CA ILE A 402 -21.70 -1.32 -27.32
C ILE A 402 -20.51 -1.07 -26.39
N MET A 403 -19.43 -0.50 -26.93
CA MET A 403 -18.26 -0.16 -26.13
C MET A 403 -18.61 0.82 -25.01
N ILE A 404 -19.36 1.89 -25.30
CA ILE A 404 -19.83 2.86 -24.30
C ILE A 404 -20.68 2.17 -23.23
N ALA A 405 -21.63 1.32 -23.63
CA ALA A 405 -22.49 0.59 -22.70
C ALA A 405 -21.68 -0.35 -21.78
N ILE A 406 -20.67 -1.05 -22.31
CA ILE A 406 -19.79 -1.93 -21.52
C ILE A 406 -18.92 -1.11 -20.57
N MET A 407 -18.31 -0.02 -21.02
CA MET A 407 -17.52 0.85 -20.14
C MET A 407 -18.38 1.48 -19.04
N PHE A 408 -19.62 1.88 -19.36
CA PHE A 408 -20.59 2.37 -18.37
C PHE A 408 -20.94 1.28 -17.35
N ALA A 409 -21.28 0.08 -17.81
CA ALA A 409 -21.58 -1.07 -16.96
C ALA A 409 -20.40 -1.47 -16.06
N GLN A 410 -19.18 -1.38 -16.59
CA GLN A 410 -17.97 -1.63 -15.83
C GLN A 410 -17.75 -0.56 -14.76
N ARG A 411 -17.97 0.72 -15.08
CA ARG A 411 -17.80 1.83 -14.14
C ARG A 411 -18.80 1.76 -12.97
N PHE A 412 -20.02 1.29 -13.23
CA PHE A 412 -21.10 1.24 -12.24
C PHE A 412 -21.61 -0.18 -12.00
N PRO A 413 -20.77 -1.14 -11.53
CA PRO A 413 -21.07 -2.57 -11.54
C PRO A 413 -22.15 -3.03 -10.55
N TYR A 414 -22.68 -2.13 -9.71
CA TYR A 414 -23.58 -2.45 -8.60
C TYR A 414 -24.89 -1.65 -8.68
N GLU A 415 -25.99 -2.23 -8.19
CA GLU A 415 -27.33 -1.59 -8.17
C GLU A 415 -27.36 -0.25 -7.41
N GLN A 416 -26.41 -0.02 -6.51
CA GLN A 416 -26.33 1.16 -5.64
C GLN A 416 -25.52 2.30 -6.29
N SER A 417 -24.99 2.11 -7.51
CA SER A 417 -23.98 2.97 -8.12
C SER A 417 -24.53 3.99 -9.14
N VAL A 418 -25.85 4.21 -9.22
CA VAL A 418 -26.50 5.12 -10.18
C VAL A 418 -27.51 6.03 -9.51
#